data_AF-A0A2V5II52-F1
#
_entry.id   AF-A0A2V5II52-F1
#
_cell.length_a   1.000
_cell.length_b   1.000
_cell.length_c   1.000
_cell.angle_alpha   90.00
_cell.angle_beta   90.00
_cell.angle_gamma   90.00
#
_symmetry.space_group_name_H-M   'P 1'
#
loop_
_entity.id
_entity.type
_entity.pdbx_description
1 polymer ?
#
loop_
_entity_poly.entity_id
_entity_poly.type
_entity_poly.pdbx_seq_one_letter_code
_entity_poly.pdbx_strand_id
1 'polypeptide(L)'
;MTPSAAAAASNLAPALYSHHLHPHHHLIFTLDTTTTTTCLLLLLPTLYLLHTIRKDYHAFLALGPGGTPSTPAGYLRICILRLFILRNPLLAPAIPPCVQPQQGLLSPSHLPPRSGPRPVVTGIAPQRQTTQKSDAAIYETLSTEIHRLVALHPDTLYTGTSCFEKYSTGMFCAGNGNGNGGANAACGGSDSTTTTTTTTTTTTLTTTSTSNINTIAPTLKASNANANANSNSHQQEQRRHRLTCNGEVCHAHPSDGSLHLTLHPADVKLVLERGWGQRHPLARDSWWWWLRIVPPGFVMVYAPRDAEELECVLEIIRAAAWWVSGTELRR
;
A
#
# COMPACT_ATOMS: atom_id res chain seq x y z
N MET A 1 74.09 -43.21 -93.75
CA MET A 1 74.20 -43.52 -92.31
C MET A 1 73.86 -42.25 -91.54
N THR A 2 72.74 -42.26 -90.81
CA THR A 2 72.43 -41.38 -89.66
C THR A 2 73.26 -41.83 -88.43
N PRO A 3 73.33 -41.13 -87.27
CA PRO A 3 72.42 -40.11 -86.69
C PRO A 3 73.19 -38.84 -86.19
N SER A 4 72.75 -37.94 -85.29
CA SER A 4 71.57 -37.83 -84.38
C SER A 4 71.29 -36.36 -83.95
N ALA A 5 70.09 -36.11 -83.40
CA ALA A 5 69.59 -35.05 -82.50
C ALA A 5 70.46 -33.78 -82.18
N ALA A 6 69.92 -32.57 -82.04
CA ALA A 6 68.81 -32.24 -81.12
C ALA A 6 68.25 -30.78 -81.26
N ALA A 7 67.08 -30.56 -80.65
CA ALA A 7 66.55 -29.32 -80.05
C ALA A 7 66.32 -28.05 -80.90
N ALA A 8 65.04 -27.69 -81.06
CA ALA A 8 64.49 -26.39 -80.62
C ALA A 8 62.95 -26.46 -80.55
N ALA A 9 62.35 -26.14 -79.40
CA ALA A 9 60.89 -26.09 -79.23
C ALA A 9 60.37 -24.68 -79.50
N SER A 10 59.16 -24.57 -80.07
CA SER A 10 58.38 -23.32 -80.07
C SER A 10 56.95 -23.61 -79.59
N ASN A 11 56.49 -22.80 -78.63
CA ASN A 11 55.29 -23.07 -77.85
C ASN A 11 54.04 -22.47 -78.49
N LEU A 12 52.97 -23.26 -78.62
CA LEU A 12 51.60 -22.76 -78.60
C LEU A 12 50.96 -23.19 -77.27
N ALA A 13 50.60 -22.21 -76.44
CA ALA A 13 49.78 -22.42 -75.25
C ALA A 13 48.38 -21.84 -75.49
N PRO A 14 47.29 -22.58 -75.26
CA PRO A 14 45.95 -22.00 -75.26
C PRO A 14 45.76 -21.17 -73.99
N ALA A 15 45.13 -19.99 -74.12
CA ALA A 15 44.83 -19.13 -72.98
C ALA A 15 43.75 -19.76 -72.08
N LEU A 16 44.16 -20.34 -70.95
CA LEU A 16 43.23 -20.82 -69.94
C LEU A 16 42.65 -19.65 -69.14
N TYR A 17 41.33 -19.54 -69.18
CA TYR A 17 40.54 -18.48 -68.56
C TYR A 17 40.43 -18.71 -67.05
N SER A 18 41.39 -18.20 -66.27
CA SER A 18 41.33 -18.27 -64.80
C SER A 18 40.20 -17.40 -64.25
N HIS A 19 39.06 -18.00 -63.95
CA HIS A 19 38.04 -17.40 -63.09
C HIS A 19 38.61 -17.18 -61.68
N HIS A 20 39.06 -15.96 -61.41
CA HIS A 20 39.48 -15.56 -60.07
C HIS A 20 38.25 -15.41 -59.16
N LEU A 21 37.82 -16.53 -58.58
CA LEU A 21 36.83 -16.55 -57.51
C LEU A 21 37.32 -15.61 -56.39
N HIS A 22 36.49 -14.64 -56.02
CA HIS A 22 36.71 -13.88 -54.79
C HIS A 22 36.49 -14.83 -53.60
N PRO A 23 37.37 -14.80 -52.57
CA PRO A 23 37.10 -15.52 -51.35
C PRO A 23 35.89 -14.86 -50.66
N HIS A 24 34.75 -15.55 -50.67
CA HIS A 24 33.68 -15.23 -49.74
C HIS A 24 34.20 -15.43 -48.32
N HIS A 25 34.50 -14.33 -47.63
CA HIS A 25 34.82 -14.35 -46.21
C HIS A 25 33.57 -14.74 -45.42
N HIS A 26 33.29 -16.04 -45.36
CA HIS A 26 32.35 -16.61 -44.41
C HIS A 26 32.87 -16.31 -43.01
N LEU A 27 32.21 -15.37 -42.35
CA LEU A 27 32.56 -14.89 -41.01
C LEU A 27 32.07 -15.94 -40.00
N ILE A 28 32.80 -17.06 -39.93
CA ILE A 28 32.55 -18.15 -38.99
C ILE A 28 32.91 -17.65 -37.58
N PHE A 29 31.89 -17.27 -36.81
CA PHE A 29 32.03 -16.99 -35.38
C PHE A 29 32.37 -18.29 -34.64
N THR A 30 33.66 -18.60 -34.52
CA THR A 30 34.15 -19.65 -33.63
C THR A 30 34.07 -19.17 -32.19
N LEU A 31 32.99 -19.52 -31.49
CA LEU A 31 32.87 -19.34 -30.04
C LEU A 31 33.92 -20.23 -29.35
N ASP A 32 34.69 -19.65 -28.43
CA ASP A 32 35.68 -20.43 -27.67
C ASP A 32 34.98 -21.51 -26.81
N THR A 33 35.70 -22.59 -26.53
CA THR A 33 35.24 -23.70 -25.69
C THR A 33 34.82 -23.19 -24.30
N THR A 34 35.53 -22.20 -23.76
CA THR A 34 35.19 -21.56 -22.48
C THR A 34 33.85 -20.83 -22.54
N THR A 35 33.59 -20.09 -23.63
CA THR A 35 32.32 -19.37 -23.87
C THR A 35 31.17 -20.36 -24.07
N THR A 36 31.38 -21.41 -24.85
CA THR A 36 30.37 -22.44 -25.09
C THR A 36 29.99 -23.16 -23.80
N THR A 37 30.98 -23.54 -22.98
CA THR A 37 30.76 -24.24 -21.70
C THR A 37 30.05 -23.34 -20.68
N THR A 38 30.43 -22.06 -20.58
CA THR A 38 29.77 -21.11 -19.67
C THR A 38 28.33 -20.80 -20.10
N CYS A 39 28.05 -20.65 -21.40
CA CYS A 39 26.69 -20.51 -21.92
C CYS A 39 25.81 -21.73 -21.54
N LEU A 40 26.31 -22.95 -21.70
CA LEU A 40 25.56 -24.17 -21.34
C LEU A 40 25.29 -24.26 -19.83
N LEU A 41 26.27 -23.92 -18.98
CA LEU A 41 26.12 -23.91 -17.52
C LEU A 41 25.11 -22.86 -17.04
N LEU A 42 25.02 -21.72 -17.72
CA LEU A 42 24.07 -20.65 -17.38
C LEU A 42 22.67 -20.87 -17.99
N LEU A 43 22.53 -21.67 -19.05
CA LEU A 43 21.26 -21.87 -19.76
C LEU A 43 20.16 -22.46 -18.87
N LEU A 44 20.43 -23.56 -18.14
CA LEU A 44 19.41 -24.19 -17.30
C LEU A 44 19.01 -23.30 -16.10
N PRO A 45 19.94 -22.67 -15.34
CA PRO A 45 19.59 -21.70 -14.30
C PRO A 45 18.82 -20.49 -14.82
N THR A 46 19.17 -19.93 -15.99
CA THR A 46 18.47 -18.77 -16.56
C THR A 46 17.06 -19.12 -17.04
N LEU A 47 16.86 -20.29 -17.68
CA LEU A 47 15.54 -20.79 -18.03
C LEU A 47 14.67 -21.07 -16.80
N TYR A 48 15.23 -21.66 -15.74
CA TYR A 48 14.52 -21.89 -14.47
C TYR A 48 14.14 -20.57 -13.78
N LEU A 49 15.06 -19.59 -13.76
CA LEU A 49 14.79 -18.26 -13.22
C LEU A 49 13.71 -17.54 -14.02
N LEU A 50 13.76 -17.58 -15.35
CA LEU A 50 12.76 -17.00 -16.23
C LEU A 50 11.38 -17.66 -16.04
N HIS A 51 11.33 -19.00 -15.94
CA HIS A 51 10.11 -19.72 -15.60
C HIS A 51 9.54 -19.27 -14.26
N THR A 52 10.39 -19.15 -13.23
CA THR A 52 9.99 -18.76 -11.88
C THR A 52 9.46 -17.33 -11.83
N ILE A 53 10.17 -16.37 -12.46
CA ILE A 53 9.74 -14.97 -12.59
C ILE A 53 8.41 -14.89 -13.36
N ARG A 54 8.26 -15.62 -14.47
CA ARG A 54 7.03 -15.63 -15.26
C ARG A 54 5.86 -16.20 -14.44
N LYS A 55 6.07 -17.31 -13.73
CA LYS A 55 5.06 -17.93 -12.85
C LYS A 55 4.62 -16.97 -11.74
N ASP A 56 5.56 -16.34 -11.07
CA ASP A 56 5.29 -15.40 -9.98
C ASP A 56 4.66 -14.08 -10.48
N TYR A 57 5.04 -13.60 -11.67
CA TYR A 57 4.36 -12.48 -12.33
C TYR A 57 2.89 -12.81 -12.67
N HIS A 58 2.61 -13.99 -13.23
CA HIS A 58 1.23 -14.43 -13.45
C HIS A 58 0.46 -14.58 -12.12
N ALA A 59 1.11 -15.06 -11.05
CA ALA A 59 0.50 -15.11 -9.72
C ALA A 59 0.16 -13.70 -9.19
N PHE A 60 1.04 -12.71 -9.39
CA PHE A 60 0.77 -11.30 -9.08
C PHE A 60 -0.43 -10.76 -9.90
N LEU A 61 -0.50 -11.03 -11.20
CA LEU A 61 -1.64 -10.63 -12.03
C LEU A 61 -2.95 -11.29 -11.58
N ALA A 62 -2.90 -12.55 -11.13
CA ALA A 62 -4.07 -13.30 -10.65
C ALA A 62 -4.66 -12.78 -9.33
N LEU A 63 -3.96 -11.90 -8.60
CA LEU A 63 -4.52 -11.18 -7.43
C LEU A 63 -5.49 -10.06 -7.84
N GLY A 64 -5.56 -9.74 -9.14
CA GLY A 64 -6.39 -8.68 -9.69
C GLY A 64 -5.78 -7.28 -9.56
N PRO A 65 -6.59 -6.22 -9.74
CA PRO A 65 -6.17 -4.85 -9.46
C PRO A 65 -5.97 -4.62 -7.96
N GLY A 66 -5.31 -3.50 -7.62
CA GLY A 66 -5.14 -3.02 -6.25
C GLY A 66 -4.27 -1.77 -6.19
N GLY A 67 -3.72 -1.46 -5.01
CA GLY A 67 -2.85 -0.29 -4.80
C GLY A 67 -1.59 -0.24 -5.66
N THR A 68 -1.07 -1.38 -6.13
CA THR A 68 -0.01 -1.44 -7.17
C THR A 68 -0.61 -1.81 -8.51
N PRO A 69 -0.33 -1.08 -9.61
CA PRO A 69 -0.81 -1.43 -10.94
C PRO A 69 -0.34 -2.82 -11.40
N SER A 70 -1.22 -3.58 -12.04
CA SER A 70 -0.96 -4.93 -12.58
C SER A 70 -0.10 -4.89 -13.87
N THR A 71 1.09 -4.28 -13.78
CA THR A 71 2.03 -4.06 -14.89
C THR A 71 3.43 -4.60 -14.54
N PRO A 72 4.35 -4.77 -15.51
CA PRO A 72 5.72 -5.20 -15.20
C PRO A 72 6.47 -4.26 -14.25
N ALA A 73 6.25 -2.95 -14.36
CA ALA A 73 6.80 -1.95 -13.45
C ALA A 73 6.19 -2.05 -12.04
N GLY A 74 4.89 -2.36 -11.95
CA GLY A 74 4.23 -2.67 -10.67
C GLY A 74 4.79 -3.94 -10.03
N TYR A 75 5.01 -4.99 -10.81
CA TYR A 75 5.65 -6.22 -10.34
C TYR A 75 7.08 -5.97 -9.83
N LEU A 76 7.90 -5.18 -10.54
CA LEU A 76 9.23 -4.78 -10.06
C LEU A 76 9.14 -4.05 -8.71
N ARG A 77 8.14 -3.19 -8.52
CA ARG A 77 7.86 -2.55 -7.22
C ARG A 77 7.52 -3.57 -6.13
N ILE A 78 6.77 -4.64 -6.43
CA ILE A 78 6.53 -5.74 -5.50
C ILE A 78 7.83 -6.48 -5.17
N CYS A 79 8.69 -6.77 -6.15
CA CYS A 79 10.00 -7.37 -5.91
C CYS A 79 10.88 -6.54 -4.96
N ILE A 80 10.88 -5.20 -5.10
CA ILE A 80 11.58 -4.29 -4.18
C ILE A 80 10.92 -4.33 -2.78
N LEU A 81 9.59 -4.26 -2.70
CA LEU A 81 8.86 -4.27 -1.43
C LEU A 81 9.04 -5.58 -0.64
N ARG A 82 9.20 -6.72 -1.33
CA ARG A 82 9.49 -8.04 -0.72
C ARG A 82 10.78 -8.06 0.12
N LEU A 83 11.76 -7.20 -0.19
CA LEU A 83 13.00 -7.11 0.60
C LEU A 83 12.77 -6.54 2.00
N PHE A 84 11.63 -5.88 2.24
CA PHE A 84 11.33 -5.16 3.47
C PHE A 84 10.10 -5.67 4.23
N ILE A 85 9.50 -6.79 3.81
CA ILE A 85 8.29 -7.32 4.49
C ILE A 85 8.61 -7.87 5.88
N LEU A 86 7.59 -7.88 6.75
CA LEU A 86 7.61 -8.64 7.99
C LEU A 86 7.88 -10.12 7.70
N ARG A 87 8.90 -10.70 8.37
CA ARG A 87 9.19 -12.14 8.29
C ARG A 87 8.08 -13.01 8.87
N ASN A 88 7.37 -12.50 9.87
CA ASN A 88 6.21 -13.15 10.48
C ASN A 88 5.07 -12.12 10.66
N PRO A 89 4.01 -12.15 9.83
CA PRO A 89 2.87 -11.24 9.96
C PRO A 89 1.93 -11.60 11.13
N LEU A 90 2.12 -12.75 11.78
CA LEU A 90 1.34 -13.18 12.96
C LEU A 90 1.94 -12.71 14.29
N LEU A 91 3.12 -12.07 14.28
CA LEU A 91 3.72 -11.50 15.47
C LEU A 91 3.13 -10.11 15.76
N ALA A 92 2.49 -9.94 16.91
CA ALA A 92 1.91 -8.67 17.35
C ALA A 92 2.96 -7.53 17.41
N PRO A 93 2.58 -6.27 17.12
CA PRO A 93 3.44 -5.12 17.39
C PRO A 93 3.58 -4.90 18.91
N ALA A 94 4.69 -4.27 19.32
CA ALA A 94 4.81 -3.77 20.68
C ALA A 94 3.88 -2.55 20.89
N ILE A 95 3.44 -2.32 22.12
CA ILE A 95 2.69 -1.11 22.50
C ILE A 95 3.73 -0.02 22.85
N PRO A 96 3.81 1.11 22.12
CA PRO A 96 4.72 2.19 22.47
C PRO A 96 4.29 2.87 23.79
N PRO A 97 5.21 3.24 24.70
CA PRO A 97 4.85 3.94 25.95
C PRO A 97 4.16 5.30 25.74
N CYS A 98 4.36 5.95 24.59
CA CYS A 98 3.73 7.22 24.22
C CYS A 98 2.27 7.08 23.77
N VAL A 99 1.84 5.88 23.38
CA VAL A 99 0.44 5.59 23.03
C VAL A 99 -0.40 5.57 24.30
N GLN A 100 -1.54 6.27 24.28
CA GLN A 100 -2.54 6.20 25.35
C GLN A 100 -3.94 6.08 24.72
N PRO A 101 -4.84 5.26 25.30
CA PRO A 101 -4.60 4.34 26.42
C PRO A 101 -3.63 3.19 26.06
N GLN A 102 -3.07 2.53 27.08
CA GLN A 102 -2.21 1.33 26.90
C GLN A 102 -3.01 0.03 26.66
N GLN A 103 -4.35 0.10 26.75
CA GLN A 103 -5.27 -1.02 26.49
C GLN A 103 -6.11 -0.73 25.25
N GLY A 104 -6.53 -1.78 24.55
CA GLY A 104 -7.43 -1.68 23.39
C GLY A 104 -8.91 -1.74 23.80
N LEU A 105 -9.81 -1.66 22.82
CA LEU A 105 -11.25 -1.75 23.05
C LEU A 105 -11.76 -3.20 23.10
N LEU A 106 -11.09 -4.14 22.43
CA LEU A 106 -11.56 -5.51 22.30
C LEU A 106 -11.31 -6.31 23.59
N SER A 107 -12.37 -6.91 24.11
CA SER A 107 -12.28 -7.80 25.26
C SER A 107 -12.11 -9.28 24.83
N PRO A 108 -11.39 -10.09 25.61
CA PRO A 108 -11.35 -11.54 25.46
C PRO A 108 -12.72 -12.25 25.53
N SER A 109 -13.77 -11.58 26.03
CA SER A 109 -15.14 -12.10 26.13
C SER A 109 -15.96 -11.89 24.85
N HIS A 110 -15.72 -10.81 24.09
CA HIS A 110 -16.51 -10.47 22.91
C HIS A 110 -15.86 -10.94 21.59
N LEU A 111 -14.58 -11.34 21.61
CA LEU A 111 -13.90 -11.88 20.43
C LEU A 111 -13.41 -13.33 20.66
N PRO A 112 -14.27 -14.36 20.56
CA PRO A 112 -13.88 -15.76 20.77
C PRO A 112 -12.79 -16.23 19.81
N PRO A 113 -12.07 -17.34 20.07
CA PRO A 113 -11.13 -17.91 19.11
C PRO A 113 -11.84 -18.35 17.82
N ARG A 114 -11.29 -18.00 16.66
CA ARG A 114 -11.83 -18.37 15.35
C ARG A 114 -11.71 -19.87 15.10
N SER A 115 -12.79 -20.51 14.65
CA SER A 115 -12.86 -21.95 14.44
C SER A 115 -12.07 -22.44 13.21
N GLY A 116 -11.13 -23.36 13.42
CA GLY A 116 -10.38 -24.04 12.36
C GLY A 116 -9.04 -23.37 11.99
N PRO A 117 -8.40 -23.80 10.90
CA PRO A 117 -7.12 -23.25 10.46
C PRO A 117 -7.28 -21.82 9.91
N ARG A 118 -6.22 -21.01 9.96
CA ARG A 118 -6.18 -19.71 9.29
C ARG A 118 -6.29 -19.88 7.77
N PRO A 119 -6.91 -18.93 7.05
CA PRO A 119 -6.94 -18.95 5.60
C PRO A 119 -5.56 -18.68 5.01
N VAL A 120 -5.39 -19.06 3.74
CA VAL A 120 -4.18 -18.73 2.96
C VAL A 120 -4.31 -17.30 2.46
N VAL A 121 -3.26 -16.52 2.69
CA VAL A 121 -3.16 -15.13 2.24
C VAL A 121 -1.93 -14.96 1.37
N THR A 122 -2.07 -14.24 0.26
CA THR A 122 -1.02 -14.03 -0.73
C THR A 122 -0.91 -12.56 -1.14
N GLY A 123 0.22 -12.19 -1.74
CA GLY A 123 0.47 -10.82 -2.19
C GLY A 123 1.00 -9.88 -1.10
N ILE A 124 1.09 -8.59 -1.47
CA ILE A 124 1.59 -7.49 -0.63
C ILE A 124 0.78 -6.22 -0.92
N ALA A 125 0.60 -5.90 -2.20
CA ALA A 125 -0.27 -4.80 -2.65
C ALA A 125 -0.64 -5.04 -4.14
N PRO A 126 -1.78 -5.69 -4.46
CA PRO A 126 -2.79 -6.19 -3.53
C PRO A 126 -2.27 -7.32 -2.61
N GLN A 127 -2.86 -7.40 -1.43
CA GLN A 127 -2.84 -8.56 -0.53
C GLN A 127 -4.25 -9.15 -0.58
N ARG A 128 -4.39 -10.47 -0.71
CA ARG A 128 -5.69 -11.15 -0.93
C ARG A 128 -5.80 -12.44 -0.13
N GLN A 129 -7.02 -12.80 0.24
CA GLN A 129 -7.34 -14.09 0.82
C GLN A 129 -7.68 -15.10 -0.29
N THR A 130 -7.00 -16.25 -0.34
CA THR A 130 -7.20 -17.24 -1.41
C THR A 130 -8.04 -18.44 -1.00
N THR A 131 -8.27 -18.65 0.30
CA THR A 131 -9.17 -19.68 0.85
C THR A 131 -10.12 -19.10 1.90
N GLN A 132 -11.21 -19.81 2.24
CA GLN A 132 -12.23 -19.36 3.22
C GLN A 132 -12.80 -17.95 2.93
N LYS A 133 -13.00 -17.62 1.65
CA LYS A 133 -13.61 -16.36 1.23
C LYS A 133 -15.05 -16.28 1.75
N SER A 134 -15.56 -15.07 1.99
CA SER A 134 -17.00 -14.88 2.17
C SER A 134 -17.75 -15.30 0.89
N ASP A 135 -18.97 -15.79 1.05
CA ASP A 135 -19.92 -15.81 -0.06
C ASP A 135 -20.45 -14.39 -0.35
N ALA A 136 -21.23 -14.25 -1.42
CA ALA A 136 -21.77 -12.96 -1.84
C ALA A 136 -22.75 -12.37 -0.81
N ALA A 137 -23.57 -13.19 -0.15
CA ALA A 137 -24.61 -12.71 0.78
C ALA A 137 -23.99 -12.21 2.10
N ILE A 138 -23.00 -12.93 2.64
CA ILE A 138 -22.23 -12.49 3.81
C ILE A 138 -21.42 -11.22 3.48
N TYR A 139 -20.86 -11.12 2.28
CA TYR A 139 -20.16 -9.90 1.84
C TYR A 139 -21.11 -8.69 1.67
N GLU A 140 -22.29 -8.89 1.07
CA GLU A 140 -23.33 -7.85 0.94
C GLU A 140 -23.84 -7.40 2.31
N THR A 141 -24.01 -8.34 3.25
CA THR A 141 -24.40 -8.02 4.63
C THR A 141 -23.31 -7.22 5.35
N LEU A 142 -22.03 -7.61 5.23
CA LEU A 142 -20.88 -6.86 5.73
C LEU A 142 -20.82 -5.43 5.18
N SER A 143 -20.99 -5.27 3.87
CA SER A 143 -21.01 -3.96 3.21
C SER A 143 -22.18 -3.09 3.70
N THR A 144 -23.36 -3.71 3.86
CA THR A 144 -24.57 -3.06 4.39
C THR A 144 -24.39 -2.59 5.83
N GLU A 145 -23.81 -3.42 6.70
CA GLU A 145 -23.57 -3.06 8.10
C GLU A 145 -22.44 -2.02 8.26
N ILE A 146 -21.43 -1.99 7.39
CA ILE A 146 -20.47 -0.88 7.32
C ILE A 146 -21.18 0.44 6.96
N HIS A 147 -22.05 0.43 5.94
CA HIS A 147 -22.86 1.62 5.58
C HIS A 147 -23.82 2.03 6.71
N ARG A 148 -24.39 1.05 7.43
CA ARG A 148 -25.26 1.30 8.58
C ARG A 148 -24.51 1.95 9.75
N LEU A 149 -23.32 1.46 10.09
CA LEU A 149 -22.46 2.06 11.12
C LEU A 149 -22.13 3.52 10.79
N VAL A 150 -21.87 3.84 9.53
CA VAL A 150 -21.68 5.23 9.08
C VAL A 150 -22.96 6.05 9.25
N ALA A 151 -24.11 5.53 8.82
CA ALA A 151 -25.40 6.21 8.94
C ALA A 151 -25.85 6.46 10.40
N LEU A 152 -25.42 5.62 11.35
CA LEU A 152 -25.67 5.79 12.78
C LEU A 152 -24.74 6.80 13.45
N HIS A 153 -23.61 7.16 12.83
CA HIS A 153 -22.59 8.06 13.39
C HIS A 153 -22.12 9.13 12.38
N PRO A 154 -23.02 9.91 11.75
CA PRO A 154 -22.67 10.84 10.68
C PRO A 154 -21.73 11.98 11.12
N ASP A 155 -21.70 12.32 12.41
CA ASP A 155 -20.78 13.33 12.97
C ASP A 155 -19.34 12.82 13.10
N THR A 156 -19.14 11.48 13.08
CA THR A 156 -17.85 10.83 13.33
C THR A 156 -17.33 10.08 12.10
N LEU A 157 -18.22 9.54 11.26
CA LEU A 157 -17.88 8.63 10.17
C LEU A 157 -18.48 9.07 8.82
N TYR A 158 -17.79 8.76 7.73
CA TYR A 158 -18.30 8.90 6.36
C TYR A 158 -17.75 7.77 5.46
N THR A 159 -18.38 7.54 4.32
CA THR A 159 -17.88 6.61 3.27
C THR A 159 -17.16 7.36 2.15
N GLY A 160 -16.19 6.71 1.54
CA GLY A 160 -15.47 7.23 0.36
C GLY A 160 -14.75 6.10 -0.38
N THR A 161 -14.03 6.42 -1.47
CA THR A 161 -13.16 5.43 -2.13
C THR A 161 -11.91 5.19 -1.29
N SER A 162 -11.55 3.93 -1.01
CA SER A 162 -10.35 3.59 -0.24
C SER A 162 -9.06 4.12 -0.90
N CYS A 163 -8.12 4.60 -0.09
CA CYS A 163 -6.80 5.02 -0.56
C CYS A 163 -5.91 3.87 -1.01
N PHE A 164 -6.16 2.66 -0.49
CA PHE A 164 -5.36 1.47 -0.72
C PHE A 164 -5.99 0.55 -1.77
N GLU A 165 -7.33 0.54 -1.84
CA GLU A 165 -8.11 -0.24 -2.79
C GLU A 165 -9.04 0.65 -3.61
N LYS A 166 -8.57 1.10 -4.78
CA LYS A 166 -9.24 2.13 -5.62
C LYS A 166 -10.65 1.78 -6.10
N TYR A 167 -11.07 0.53 -5.94
CA TYR A 167 -12.37 0.01 -6.38
C TYR A 167 -13.24 -0.47 -5.20
N SER A 168 -12.87 -0.11 -3.96
CA SER A 168 -13.62 -0.46 -2.75
C SER A 168 -14.09 0.78 -1.98
N THR A 169 -15.26 0.66 -1.34
CA THR A 169 -15.72 1.60 -0.33
C THR A 169 -14.87 1.47 0.93
N GLY A 170 -14.19 2.55 1.29
CA GLY A 170 -13.59 2.75 2.60
C GLY A 170 -14.55 3.47 3.55
N MET A 171 -14.48 3.13 4.83
CA MET A 171 -15.05 3.89 5.94
C MET A 171 -13.96 4.80 6.51
N PHE A 172 -14.28 6.07 6.73
CA PHE A 172 -13.35 7.10 7.17
C PHE A 172 -13.89 7.84 8.39
N CYS A 173 -13.00 8.37 9.23
CA CYS A 173 -13.37 9.29 10.31
C CYS A 173 -13.41 10.74 9.81
N ALA A 174 -14.49 11.45 10.13
CA ALA A 174 -14.55 12.90 10.02
C ALA A 174 -13.51 13.52 10.96
N GLY A 175 -12.66 14.41 10.44
CA GLY A 175 -11.62 15.07 11.22
C GLY A 175 -12.24 15.97 12.28
N ASN A 176 -12.08 15.63 13.56
CA ASN A 176 -12.64 16.39 14.67
C ASN A 176 -12.19 17.86 14.60
N GLY A 177 -13.15 18.75 14.33
CA GLY A 177 -12.88 20.15 13.96
C GLY A 177 -12.36 21.00 15.11
N ASN A 178 -11.04 20.93 15.38
CA ASN A 178 -10.34 21.95 16.16
C ASN A 178 -8.85 22.00 15.77
N GLY A 179 -8.55 22.70 14.68
CA GLY A 179 -7.20 22.80 14.10
C GLY A 179 -7.27 23.21 12.62
N ASN A 180 -7.08 24.50 12.37
CA ASN A 180 -7.16 25.13 11.04
C ASN A 180 -6.30 24.37 10.00
N GLY A 181 -6.93 23.75 9.00
CA GLY A 181 -6.28 22.70 8.21
C GLY A 181 -7.02 22.26 6.93
N GLY A 182 -7.58 23.21 6.17
CA GLY A 182 -7.88 23.05 4.74
C GLY A 182 -8.66 21.79 4.31
N ALA A 183 -9.97 21.77 4.57
CA ALA A 183 -10.88 20.87 3.87
C ALA A 183 -11.04 21.28 2.39
N ASN A 184 -10.04 20.99 1.56
CA ASN A 184 -10.20 21.05 0.11
C ASN A 184 -10.98 19.82 -0.35
N ALA A 185 -12.29 19.97 -0.45
CA ALA A 185 -13.14 19.08 -1.23
C ALA A 185 -12.60 19.00 -2.67
N ALA A 186 -12.25 17.80 -3.12
CA ALA A 186 -11.74 17.53 -4.46
C ALA A 186 -12.67 16.56 -5.22
N CYS A 187 -13.97 16.87 -5.19
CA CYS A 187 -15.02 16.21 -5.96
C CYS A 187 -15.90 17.29 -6.60
N GLY A 188 -15.60 17.70 -7.84
CA GLY A 188 -16.38 18.75 -8.50
C GLY A 188 -15.81 19.23 -9.84
N GLY A 189 -16.30 18.62 -10.92
CA GLY A 189 -16.51 19.17 -12.27
C GLY A 189 -15.47 20.12 -12.90
N SER A 190 -14.88 19.65 -14.00
CA SER A 190 -14.41 20.54 -15.07
C SER A 190 -15.49 20.61 -16.15
N ASP A 191 -16.42 21.57 -16.07
CA ASP A 191 -17.20 22.02 -17.24
C ASP A 191 -17.90 23.37 -17.00
N SER A 192 -18.17 24.08 -18.11
CA SER A 192 -18.89 25.37 -18.26
C SER A 192 -18.18 26.70 -17.96
N THR A 193 -17.76 27.34 -19.06
CA THR A 193 -18.28 28.62 -19.58
C THR A 193 -18.42 29.85 -18.65
N THR A 194 -17.62 30.86 -18.96
CA THR A 194 -17.70 32.29 -18.62
C THR A 194 -19.11 32.91 -18.63
N THR A 195 -19.44 33.74 -17.62
CA THR A 195 -20.11 35.06 -17.79
C THR A 195 -19.91 35.96 -16.55
N THR A 196 -19.72 37.26 -16.82
CA THR A 196 -19.37 38.36 -15.92
C THR A 196 -20.56 38.90 -15.10
N THR A 197 -20.27 39.70 -14.03
CA THR A 197 -20.97 40.96 -13.58
C THR A 197 -21.17 41.01 -12.05
N THR A 198 -21.01 42.07 -11.23
CA THR A 198 -20.29 43.38 -11.17
C THR A 198 -20.77 44.10 -9.87
N THR A 199 -19.84 44.47 -8.97
CA THR A 199 -19.84 45.65 -8.04
C THR A 199 -20.91 45.87 -6.93
N THR A 200 -20.45 46.30 -5.73
CA THR A 200 -20.77 47.54 -4.95
C THR A 200 -20.45 47.30 -3.44
N THR A 201 -19.34 47.76 -2.84
CA THR A 201 -18.95 49.13 -2.36
C THR A 201 -19.69 49.62 -1.09
N THR A 202 -18.93 50.26 -0.17
CA THR A 202 -19.32 51.08 1.03
C THR A 202 -18.89 50.47 2.39
N THR A 203 -18.56 51.22 3.46
CA THR A 203 -17.38 52.11 3.69
C THR A 203 -17.54 52.92 5.00
N THR A 204 -16.47 53.09 5.82
CA THR A 204 -16.32 54.04 6.99
C THR A 204 -17.24 53.86 8.24
N LEU A 205 -16.99 54.35 9.48
CA LEU A 205 -15.81 54.94 10.19
C LEU A 205 -15.94 54.81 11.74
N THR A 206 -14.83 55.14 12.42
CA THR A 206 -14.55 55.28 13.87
C THR A 206 -15.55 56.00 14.80
N THR A 207 -15.48 55.70 16.11
CA THR A 207 -15.40 56.74 17.17
C THR A 207 -14.58 56.29 18.39
N THR A 208 -14.04 57.25 19.13
CA THR A 208 -13.04 57.11 20.22
C THR A 208 -13.59 57.58 21.58
N SER A 209 -13.09 57.04 22.70
CA SER A 209 -13.02 57.79 23.95
C SER A 209 -11.86 57.32 24.85
N THR A 210 -11.24 58.29 25.54
CA THR A 210 -10.06 58.14 26.40
C THR A 210 -10.43 58.31 27.88
N SER A 211 -9.76 57.62 28.80
CA SER A 211 -8.83 58.28 29.75
C SER A 211 -8.33 57.39 30.91
N ASN A 212 -7.13 57.80 31.38
CA ASN A 212 -6.54 57.61 32.71
C ASN A 212 -5.77 56.34 33.09
N ILE A 213 -4.67 56.63 33.77
CA ILE A 213 -3.53 55.78 34.14
C ILE A 213 -3.54 55.68 35.67
N ASN A 214 -3.29 54.49 36.22
CA ASN A 214 -2.34 54.39 37.33
C ASN A 214 -1.75 52.98 37.51
N THR A 215 -0.47 52.98 37.89
CA THR A 215 0.45 51.86 37.78
C THR A 215 0.41 50.95 39.00
N ILE A 216 0.10 49.66 38.82
CA ILE A 216 0.55 48.58 39.69
C ILE A 216 1.00 47.41 38.80
N ALA A 217 2.25 47.00 38.92
CA ALA A 217 2.78 45.85 38.20
C ALA A 217 2.67 44.57 39.03
N PRO A 218 2.10 43.49 38.48
CA PRO A 218 2.41 42.14 38.90
C PRO A 218 3.10 41.36 37.77
N THR A 219 4.37 41.05 38.00
CA THR A 219 5.07 39.83 37.58
C THR A 219 4.43 38.99 36.45
N LEU A 220 4.96 39.13 35.23
CA LEU A 220 4.73 38.20 34.13
C LEU A 220 5.14 36.78 34.54
N LYS A 221 4.17 35.90 34.79
CA LYS A 221 4.39 34.45 34.87
C LYS A 221 4.71 33.89 33.49
N ALA A 222 6.00 33.86 33.16
CA ALA A 222 6.54 33.13 32.02
C ALA A 222 6.48 31.61 32.25
N SER A 223 5.28 31.04 32.35
CA SER A 223 5.07 29.63 32.71
C SER A 223 3.77 29.04 32.13
N ASN A 224 3.53 29.18 30.82
CA ASN A 224 2.45 28.42 30.16
C ASN A 224 2.64 28.12 28.65
N ALA A 225 3.58 28.76 27.95
CA ALA A 225 3.84 28.43 26.54
C ALA A 225 4.41 27.02 26.35
N ASN A 226 5.32 26.59 27.23
CA ASN A 226 6.06 25.33 27.08
C ASN A 226 5.18 24.08 27.33
N ALA A 227 4.23 24.17 28.27
CA ALA A 227 3.27 23.09 28.54
C ALA A 227 2.29 22.86 27.37
N ASN A 228 1.84 23.95 26.73
CA ASN A 228 0.93 23.88 25.58
C ASN A 228 1.66 23.41 24.30
N ALA A 229 2.95 23.70 24.16
CA ALA A 229 3.78 23.12 23.10
C ALA A 229 3.95 21.59 23.27
N ASN A 230 4.27 21.11 24.47
CA ASN A 230 4.47 19.69 24.75
C ASN A 230 3.18 18.86 24.68
N SER A 231 2.03 19.41 25.10
CA SER A 231 0.74 18.71 24.94
C SER A 231 0.36 18.56 23.46
N ASN A 232 0.60 19.59 22.65
CA ASN A 232 0.38 19.53 21.21
C ASN A 232 1.31 18.54 20.51
N SER A 233 2.61 18.48 20.87
CA SER A 233 3.54 17.51 20.27
C SER A 233 3.16 16.06 20.59
N HIS A 234 2.83 15.74 21.84
CA HIS A 234 2.38 14.39 22.21
C HIS A 234 1.04 14.01 21.55
N GLN A 235 0.07 14.93 21.45
CA GLN A 235 -1.18 14.65 20.72
C GLN A 235 -0.99 14.49 19.20
N GLN A 236 -0.01 15.18 18.61
CA GLN A 236 0.36 15.00 17.20
C GLN A 236 1.08 13.67 16.98
N GLU A 237 1.99 13.29 17.88
CA GLU A 237 2.67 11.98 17.87
C GLU A 237 1.66 10.83 17.98
N GLN A 238 0.74 10.88 18.96
CA GLN A 238 -0.34 9.91 19.09
C GLN A 238 -1.28 9.89 17.88
N ARG A 239 -1.52 11.01 17.19
CA ARG A 239 -2.31 11.03 15.94
C ARG A 239 -1.58 10.35 14.79
N ARG A 240 -0.24 10.47 14.68
CA ARG A 240 0.57 9.76 13.68
C ARG A 240 0.53 8.24 13.84
N HIS A 241 0.36 7.72 15.05
CA HIS A 241 0.18 6.29 15.31
C HIS A 241 -1.22 5.75 14.99
N ARG A 242 -2.23 6.63 14.94
CA ARG A 242 -3.65 6.28 14.72
C ARG A 242 -4.09 6.34 13.26
N LEU A 243 -3.67 7.38 12.54
CA LEU A 243 -4.26 7.72 11.24
C LEU A 243 -3.59 6.99 10.07
N THR A 244 -4.31 6.05 9.46
CA THR A 244 -4.11 5.63 8.07
C THR A 244 -4.81 6.61 7.11
N CYS A 245 -4.26 6.73 5.89
CA CYS A 245 -4.68 7.65 4.81
C CYS A 245 -5.92 8.52 5.08
N ASN A 246 -5.72 9.80 5.43
CA ASN A 246 -6.78 10.79 5.64
C ASN A 246 -7.90 10.38 6.64
N GLY A 247 -7.63 9.42 7.54
CA GLY A 247 -8.61 8.91 8.50
C GLY A 247 -9.35 7.66 8.03
N GLU A 248 -8.86 6.94 7.02
CA GLU A 248 -9.42 5.64 6.61
C GLU A 248 -9.34 4.63 7.77
N VAL A 249 -10.51 4.18 8.23
CA VAL A 249 -10.69 3.20 9.31
C VAL A 249 -10.52 1.79 8.76
N CYS A 250 -11.30 1.47 7.73
CA CYS A 250 -11.32 0.17 7.10
C CYS A 250 -11.77 0.22 5.63
N HIS A 251 -11.42 -0.81 4.86
CA HIS A 251 -12.05 -1.13 3.58
C HIS A 251 -12.15 -2.66 3.41
N ALA A 252 -13.24 -3.13 2.82
CA ALA A 252 -13.46 -4.55 2.54
C ALA A 252 -13.08 -4.89 1.09
N HIS A 253 -12.65 -6.12 0.81
CA HIS A 253 -12.21 -6.57 -0.52
C HIS A 253 -13.36 -7.31 -1.21
N PRO A 254 -14.00 -6.76 -2.27
CA PRO A 254 -15.11 -7.44 -2.95
C PRO A 254 -14.71 -8.80 -3.55
N SER A 255 -13.42 -9.03 -3.78
CA SER A 255 -12.87 -10.25 -4.37
C SER A 255 -12.80 -11.45 -3.44
N ASP A 256 -12.88 -11.25 -2.12
CA ASP A 256 -12.71 -12.34 -1.14
C ASP A 256 -13.40 -12.12 0.22
N GLY A 257 -13.94 -10.94 0.51
CA GLY A 257 -14.63 -10.60 1.76
C GLY A 257 -13.71 -10.24 2.93
N SER A 258 -12.39 -10.35 2.77
CA SER A 258 -11.44 -9.88 3.79
C SER A 258 -11.40 -8.36 3.84
N LEU A 259 -10.80 -7.80 4.89
CA LEU A 259 -10.78 -6.35 5.10
C LEU A 259 -9.47 -5.88 5.73
N HIS A 260 -9.02 -4.70 5.29
CA HIS A 260 -7.92 -4.00 5.94
C HIS A 260 -8.46 -2.93 6.88
N LEU A 261 -7.84 -2.80 8.04
CA LEU A 261 -8.15 -1.77 9.02
C LEU A 261 -6.97 -1.48 9.95
N THR A 262 -7.05 -0.37 10.70
CA THR A 262 -6.04 0.05 11.67
C THR A 262 -6.56 -0.10 13.09
N LEU A 263 -5.86 -0.89 13.92
CA LEU A 263 -6.20 -1.15 15.32
C LEU A 263 -5.16 -0.59 16.29
N HIS A 264 -5.57 -0.41 17.54
CA HIS A 264 -4.65 -0.23 18.66
C HIS A 264 -3.74 -1.48 18.78
N PRO A 265 -2.42 -1.34 19.08
CA PRO A 265 -1.52 -2.49 19.17
C PRO A 265 -1.95 -3.63 20.11
N ALA A 266 -2.70 -3.34 21.19
CA ALA A 266 -3.26 -4.39 22.06
C ALA A 266 -4.44 -5.15 21.39
N ASP A 267 -5.27 -4.46 20.61
CA ASP A 267 -6.36 -5.08 19.84
C ASP A 267 -5.80 -5.93 18.70
N VAL A 268 -4.72 -5.48 18.04
CA VAL A 268 -3.97 -6.31 17.09
C VAL A 268 -3.51 -7.61 17.75
N LYS A 269 -2.91 -7.53 18.94
CA LYS A 269 -2.47 -8.73 19.67
C LYS A 269 -3.62 -9.72 19.85
N LEU A 270 -4.77 -9.27 20.35
CA LEU A 270 -5.93 -10.13 20.56
C LEU A 270 -6.47 -10.72 19.24
N VAL A 271 -6.63 -9.92 18.19
CA VAL A 271 -7.07 -10.36 16.84
C VAL A 271 -6.12 -11.42 16.26
N LEU A 272 -4.81 -11.25 16.42
CA LEU A 272 -3.81 -12.21 15.98
C LEU A 272 -3.89 -13.50 16.80
N GLU A 273 -3.87 -13.42 18.14
CA GLU A 273 -3.93 -14.58 19.04
C GLU A 273 -5.22 -15.39 18.85
N ARG A 274 -6.36 -14.72 18.67
CA ARG A 274 -7.67 -15.34 18.46
C ARG A 274 -7.92 -15.86 17.04
N GLY A 275 -7.01 -15.66 16.09
CA GLY A 275 -7.12 -16.27 14.76
C GLY A 275 -7.88 -15.46 13.71
N TRP A 276 -8.23 -14.20 14.00
CA TRP A 276 -9.08 -13.35 13.16
C TRP A 276 -8.35 -12.56 12.07
N GLY A 277 -7.02 -12.50 12.12
CA GLY A 277 -6.26 -11.79 11.09
C GLY A 277 -4.77 -12.05 11.09
N GLN A 278 -4.08 -11.24 10.29
CA GLN A 278 -2.63 -11.10 10.22
C GLN A 278 -2.25 -9.63 9.97
N ARG A 279 -1.04 -9.21 10.37
CA ARG A 279 -0.53 -7.88 10.00
C ARG A 279 -0.32 -7.78 8.49
N HIS A 280 -0.50 -6.58 7.95
CA HIS A 280 -0.11 -6.31 6.57
C HIS A 280 1.42 -6.49 6.42
N PRO A 281 1.96 -7.11 5.35
CA PRO A 281 3.40 -7.39 5.22
C PRO A 281 4.31 -6.16 5.33
N LEU A 282 3.78 -4.96 5.07
CA LEU A 282 4.52 -3.70 5.19
C LEU A 282 4.29 -2.94 6.52
N ALA A 283 3.44 -3.42 7.43
CA ALA A 283 3.09 -2.75 8.68
C ALA A 283 4.25 -2.75 9.68
N ARG A 284 4.99 -1.63 9.76
CA ARG A 284 6.24 -1.56 10.53
C ARG A 284 6.38 -0.25 11.29
N ASP A 285 7.07 -0.33 12.42
CA ASP A 285 7.64 0.83 13.10
C ASP A 285 8.70 1.47 12.18
N SER A 286 8.72 2.80 12.11
CA SER A 286 9.47 3.50 11.06
C SER A 286 10.96 3.61 11.39
N TRP A 287 11.81 3.06 10.50
CA TRP A 287 13.26 3.30 10.50
C TRP A 287 13.73 4.18 9.32
N TRP A 288 13.02 4.14 8.18
CA TRP A 288 13.39 4.87 6.97
C TRP A 288 12.37 5.95 6.62
N TRP A 289 12.87 7.16 6.38
CA TRP A 289 12.10 8.41 6.31
C TRP A 289 11.39 8.68 4.97
N TRP A 290 11.69 7.94 3.89
CA TRP A 290 11.07 8.15 2.57
C TRP A 290 9.95 7.16 2.20
N LEU A 291 9.78 6.07 2.94
CA LEU A 291 8.72 5.10 2.64
C LEU A 291 7.42 5.54 3.28
N ARG A 292 6.35 5.69 2.47
CA ARG A 292 5.00 5.99 2.96
C ARG A 292 4.61 4.93 4.00
N ILE A 293 4.37 5.40 5.22
CA ILE A 293 4.25 4.56 6.42
C ILE A 293 2.95 3.75 6.33
N VAL A 294 3.07 2.43 6.46
CA VAL A 294 1.96 1.55 6.80
C VAL A 294 2.06 1.32 8.32
N PRO A 295 1.12 1.83 9.14
CA PRO A 295 1.26 1.81 10.59
C PRO A 295 1.43 0.39 11.16
N PRO A 296 2.08 0.22 12.31
CA PRO A 296 2.26 -1.09 12.96
C PRO A 296 0.94 -1.81 13.23
N GLY A 297 -0.12 -1.03 13.48
CA GLY A 297 -1.48 -1.48 13.74
C GLY A 297 -2.32 -1.84 12.51
N PHE A 298 -1.77 -1.71 11.29
CA PHE A 298 -2.50 -2.02 10.06
C PHE A 298 -2.53 -3.54 9.80
N VAL A 299 -3.73 -4.11 9.83
CA VAL A 299 -3.97 -5.55 9.73
C VAL A 299 -4.86 -5.88 8.54
N MET A 300 -4.82 -7.16 8.15
CA MET A 300 -5.83 -7.83 7.36
C MET A 300 -6.65 -8.69 8.33
N VAL A 301 -7.92 -8.36 8.50
CA VAL A 301 -8.91 -9.22 9.15
C VAL A 301 -9.46 -10.17 8.08
N TYR A 302 -9.60 -11.44 8.44
CA TYR A 302 -10.03 -12.47 7.52
C TYR A 302 -11.51 -12.34 7.18
N ALA A 303 -11.87 -12.81 5.97
CA ALA A 303 -13.24 -12.81 5.49
C ALA A 303 -14.16 -13.61 6.43
N PRO A 304 -15.31 -13.06 6.89
CA PRO A 304 -16.29 -13.81 7.66
C PRO A 304 -16.95 -14.89 6.78
N ARG A 305 -17.14 -16.09 7.33
CA ARG A 305 -17.72 -17.24 6.61
C ARG A 305 -19.23 -17.38 6.79
N ASP A 306 -19.76 -16.81 7.88
CA ASP A 306 -21.13 -16.97 8.38
C ASP A 306 -21.53 -15.73 9.19
N ALA A 307 -22.73 -15.73 9.77
CA ALA A 307 -23.27 -14.59 10.51
C ALA A 307 -22.54 -14.38 11.85
N GLU A 308 -22.16 -15.46 12.52
CA GLU A 308 -21.46 -15.47 13.80
C GLU A 308 -20.03 -14.89 13.65
N GLU A 309 -19.34 -15.21 12.56
CA GLU A 309 -18.07 -14.57 12.20
C GLU A 309 -18.25 -13.11 11.79
N LEU A 310 -19.37 -12.76 11.13
CA LEU A 310 -19.67 -11.39 10.75
C LEU A 310 -19.85 -10.49 11.99
N GLU A 311 -20.56 -10.96 13.03
CA GLU A 311 -20.67 -10.23 14.30
C GLU A 311 -19.29 -9.96 14.94
N CYS A 312 -18.41 -10.97 14.96
CA CYS A 312 -17.04 -10.84 15.43
C CYS A 312 -16.24 -9.81 14.62
N VAL A 313 -16.39 -9.80 13.29
CA VAL A 313 -15.75 -8.84 12.38
C VAL A 313 -16.27 -7.41 12.63
N LEU A 314 -17.58 -7.24 12.88
CA LEU A 314 -18.17 -5.93 13.18
C LEU A 314 -17.67 -5.36 14.52
N GLU A 315 -17.46 -6.17 15.56
CA GLU A 315 -16.80 -5.71 16.79
C GLU A 315 -15.35 -5.24 16.52
N ILE A 316 -14.58 -5.93 15.66
CA ILE A 316 -13.24 -5.47 15.26
C ILE A 316 -13.31 -4.15 14.49
N ILE A 317 -14.30 -3.95 13.62
CA ILE A 317 -14.52 -2.69 12.89
C ILE A 317 -14.87 -1.55 13.86
N ARG A 318 -15.69 -1.79 14.90
CA ARG A 318 -15.97 -0.80 15.96
C ARG A 318 -14.71 -0.41 16.73
N ALA A 319 -13.85 -1.37 17.07
CA ALA A 319 -12.57 -1.09 17.72
C ALA A 319 -11.59 -0.30 16.83
N ALA A 320 -11.58 -0.58 15.52
CA ALA A 320 -10.82 0.23 14.56
C ALA A 320 -11.35 1.66 14.47
N ALA A 321 -12.68 1.84 14.41
CA ALA A 321 -13.30 3.16 14.37
C ALA A 321 -13.01 3.97 15.64
N TRP A 322 -13.08 3.35 16.83
CA TRP A 322 -12.65 3.96 18.09
C TRP A 322 -11.18 4.39 18.04
N TRP A 323 -10.29 3.51 17.59
CA TRP A 323 -8.85 3.80 17.56
C TRP A 323 -8.50 4.95 16.61
N VAL A 324 -9.13 5.01 15.44
CA VAL A 324 -8.86 6.03 14.41
C VAL A 324 -9.53 7.37 14.72
N SER A 325 -10.78 7.37 15.22
CA SER A 325 -11.49 8.60 15.62
C SER A 325 -11.03 9.17 16.97
N GLY A 326 -10.64 8.29 17.90
CA GLY A 326 -10.46 8.62 19.31
C GLY A 326 -11.77 8.69 20.12
N THR A 327 -12.91 8.33 19.54
CA THR A 327 -14.24 8.33 20.19
C THR A 327 -14.91 6.97 20.09
N GLU A 328 -15.45 6.46 21.19
CA GLU A 328 -16.18 5.19 21.17
C GLU A 328 -17.56 5.37 20.50
N LEU A 329 -17.86 4.48 19.55
CA LEU A 329 -19.15 4.47 18.87
C LEU A 329 -20.22 3.91 19.82
N ARG A 330 -21.38 4.56 19.88
CA ARG A 330 -22.53 4.04 20.64
C ARG A 330 -23.08 2.79 19.95
N ARG A 331 -23.34 1.74 20.74
CA ARG A 331 -23.97 0.49 20.29
C ARG A 331 -25.47 0.70 20.04
#